data_AF-A0A3D3LGL4-F1
#
_entry.id   AF-A0A3D3LGL4-F1
#
_cell.length_a   1.000
_cell.length_b   1.000
_cell.length_c   1.000
_cell.angle_alpha   90.00
_cell.angle_beta   90.00
_cell.angle_gamma   90.00
#
_symmetry.space_group_name_H-M   'P 1'
#
loop_
_entity.id
_entity.type
_entity.pdbx_description
1 polymer ?
#
loop_
_entity_poly.entity_id
_entity_poly.type
_entity_poly.pdbx_seq_one_letter_code
_entity_poly.pdbx_strand_id
1 'polypeptide(L)'
;MRLKPQPFSFTMRRALILLCLVVCLIALWLMRIALKAKKPVSVPQVAATPSTSVLAPTPPKAEKAPAARKPLKISSKGKVRLKPGESAVLGYWEIAPGMNGMAIVTPETTPEGHVKMTARLLHLSDAAVSDAQAHDLLPDLFDFENYSAIGPERLRELQSSLQNTRGADMLSMPTVATRPGQQVSISIGNSNETTLSLGLQADPVAEYGGYDLSLDLQRQE
;
A
#
# COMPACT_ATOMS: atom_id res chain seq x y z
N MET A 1 -35.45 61.61 2.74
CA MET A 1 -35.51 60.18 2.36
C MET A 1 -34.60 59.39 3.30
N ARG A 2 -35.15 58.57 4.21
CA ARG A 2 -34.37 57.63 5.03
C ARG A 2 -34.58 56.22 4.49
N LEU A 3 -33.54 55.62 3.92
CA LEU A 3 -33.52 54.22 3.49
C LEU A 3 -33.50 53.31 4.73
N LYS A 4 -34.53 52.47 4.86
CA LYS A 4 -34.62 51.41 5.87
C LYS A 4 -33.72 50.24 5.45
N PRO A 5 -32.84 49.71 6.31
CA PRO A 5 -32.05 48.53 6.00
C PRO A 5 -32.92 47.27 6.01
N GLN A 6 -32.87 46.51 4.92
CA GLN A 6 -33.52 45.21 4.77
C GLN A 6 -32.81 44.15 5.64
N PRO A 7 -33.54 43.28 6.35
CA PRO A 7 -32.94 42.25 7.19
C PRO A 7 -32.35 41.13 6.34
N PHE A 8 -31.03 40.91 6.46
CA PHE A 8 -30.36 39.74 5.90
C PHE A 8 -31.06 38.44 6.31
N SER A 9 -31.46 37.64 5.32
CA SER A 9 -32.18 36.40 5.52
C SER A 9 -31.40 35.45 6.43
N PHE A 10 -32.13 34.73 7.27
CA PHE A 10 -31.61 33.82 8.27
C PHE A 10 -30.70 32.72 7.68
N THR A 11 -30.93 32.35 6.41
CA THR A 11 -30.12 31.43 5.62
C THR A 11 -28.74 31.99 5.28
N MET A 12 -28.62 33.28 4.97
CA MET A 12 -27.35 33.91 4.63
C MET A 12 -26.43 34.07 5.86
N ARG A 13 -27.01 34.29 7.04
CA ARG A 13 -26.27 34.33 8.31
C ARG A 13 -25.70 32.96 8.69
N ARG A 14 -26.45 31.89 8.46
CA ARG A 14 -25.97 30.51 8.69
C ARG A 14 -24.85 30.12 7.73
N ALA A 15 -24.96 30.50 6.46
CA ALA A 15 -23.90 30.28 5.48
C ALA A 15 -22.60 31.00 5.87
N LEU A 16 -22.69 32.25 6.35
CA LEU A 16 -21.53 33.02 6.80
C LEU A 16 -20.85 32.40 8.03
N ILE A 17 -21.63 31.90 8.99
CA ILE A 17 -21.11 31.22 10.19
C ILE A 17 -20.40 29.92 9.81
N LEU A 18 -20.99 29.11 8.94
CA LEU A 18 -20.38 27.86 8.47
C LEU A 18 -19.08 28.13 7.70
N LEU A 19 -19.05 29.13 6.82
CA LEU A 19 -17.85 29.54 6.10
C LEU A 19 -16.74 29.96 7.09
N CYS A 20 -17.10 30.74 8.11
CA CYS A 20 -16.15 31.20 9.12
C CYS A 20 -15.56 30.02 9.93
N LEU A 21 -16.39 29.05 10.31
CA LEU A 21 -15.93 27.85 11.01
C LEU A 21 -14.97 27.00 10.17
N VAL A 22 -15.26 26.83 8.87
CA VAL A 22 -14.36 26.09 7.94
C VAL A 22 -13.01 26.80 7.82
N VAL A 23 -13.01 28.13 7.69
CA VAL A 23 -11.76 28.92 7.63
C VAL A 23 -10.96 28.81 8.94
N CYS A 24 -11.63 28.84 10.10
CA CYS A 24 -10.96 28.65 11.39
C CYS A 24 -10.34 27.25 11.54
N LEU A 25 -11.01 26.20 11.05
CA LEU A 25 -10.49 24.83 11.09
C LEU A 25 -9.24 24.68 10.20
N ILE A 26 -9.25 25.29 9.01
CA ILE A 26 -8.09 25.31 8.12
C ILE A 26 -6.91 26.05 8.78
N ALA A 27 -7.16 27.21 9.40
CA ALA A 27 -6.11 27.96 10.08
C ALA A 27 -5.49 27.19 11.28
N LEU A 28 -6.32 26.50 12.07
CA LEU A 28 -5.85 25.65 13.16
C LEU A 28 -5.03 24.45 12.68
N TRP A 29 -5.42 23.87 11.53
CA TRP A 29 -4.68 22.78 10.91
C TRP A 29 -3.30 23.25 10.42
N LEU A 30 -3.23 24.40 9.75
CA LEU A 30 -1.96 25.00 9.29
C LEU A 30 -1.02 25.35 10.46
N MET A 31 -1.55 25.88 11.56
CA MET A 31 -0.76 26.17 12.77
C MET A 31 -0.13 24.90 13.39
N ARG A 32 -0.82 23.75 13.34
CA ARG A 32 -0.26 22.48 13.83
C ARG A 32 0.89 21.96 12.97
N ILE A 33 0.89 22.26 11.67
CA ILE A 33 1.97 21.89 10.75
C ILE A 33 3.20 22.77 11.03
N ALA A 34 3.01 24.08 11.20
CA ALA A 34 4.11 25.00 11.48
C ALA A 34 4.81 24.73 12.83
N LEU A 35 4.06 24.26 13.84
CA LEU A 35 4.62 23.99 15.17
C LEU A 35 5.51 22.74 15.22
N LYS A 36 5.42 21.83 14.23
CA LYS A 36 6.26 20.63 14.17
C LYS A 36 7.62 20.86 13.48
N ALA A 37 7.87 22.04 12.91
CA ALA A 37 9.06 22.33 12.10
C ALA A 37 10.20 23.05 12.84
N LYS A 38 10.32 22.93 14.17
CA LYS A 38 11.46 23.51 14.92
C LYS A 38 12.14 22.50 15.84
N LYS A 39 13.21 21.88 15.34
CA LYS A 39 14.35 21.43 16.16
C LYS A 39 15.65 21.94 15.52
N PRO A 40 16.50 22.66 16.27
CA PRO A 40 17.74 23.23 15.73
C PRO A 40 18.84 22.17 15.57
N VAL A 41 19.59 22.29 14.48
CA VAL A 41 20.84 21.57 14.22
C VAL A 41 21.95 22.21 15.04
N SER A 42 22.57 21.46 15.94
CA SER A 42 23.80 21.86 16.64
C SER A 42 25.02 21.37 15.85
N VAL A 43 25.87 22.32 15.47
CA VAL A 43 27.24 22.14 14.95
C VAL A 43 28.21 22.07 16.15
N PRO A 44 29.31 21.28 16.07
CA PRO A 44 30.64 21.88 16.22
C PRO A 44 31.64 21.26 15.22
N GLN A 45 32.30 22.06 14.37
CA GLN A 45 33.54 22.81 14.60
C GLN A 45 34.80 21.98 14.28
N VAL A 46 35.44 22.38 13.18
CA VAL A 46 36.72 21.89 12.66
C VAL A 46 37.87 22.47 13.50
N ALA A 47 38.85 21.63 13.85
CA ALA A 47 40.21 22.03 14.17
C ALA A 47 41.19 21.05 13.53
N ALA A 48 42.32 21.58 13.06
CA ALA A 48 43.18 21.03 12.03
C ALA A 48 44.50 20.43 12.60
N THR A 49 44.87 19.23 12.11
CA THR A 49 46.21 18.70 11.73
C THR A 49 47.33 18.48 12.80
N PRO A 50 48.40 17.70 12.51
CA PRO A 50 48.50 16.24 12.36
C PRO A 50 49.53 15.61 13.35
N SER A 51 49.56 14.27 13.48
CA SER A 51 50.82 13.52 13.71
C SER A 51 50.65 12.03 13.43
N THR A 52 51.57 11.54 12.60
CA THR A 52 51.83 10.16 12.21
C THR A 52 52.07 9.24 13.41
N SER A 53 51.36 8.12 13.51
CA SER A 53 51.92 6.86 14.02
C SER A 53 51.04 5.68 13.60
N VAL A 54 51.65 4.77 12.85
CA VAL A 54 51.12 3.47 12.45
C VAL A 54 51.26 2.52 13.64
N LEU A 55 50.17 1.86 14.07
CA LEU A 55 50.12 0.44 14.46
C LEU A 55 48.72 0.06 15.02
N ALA A 56 48.20 -1.05 14.51
CA ALA A 56 47.07 -1.88 14.96
C ALA A 56 45.63 -1.45 14.55
N PRO A 57 44.88 -2.31 13.82
CA PRO A 57 43.47 -2.10 13.52
C PRO A 57 42.61 -2.39 14.75
N THR A 58 41.94 -1.36 15.24
CA THR A 58 40.86 -1.45 16.21
C THR A 58 39.76 -2.37 15.65
N PRO A 59 39.25 -3.36 16.40
CA PRO A 59 38.13 -4.17 15.93
C PRO A 59 36.94 -3.25 15.61
N PRO A 60 36.24 -3.46 14.48
CA PRO A 60 35.11 -2.61 14.13
C PRO A 60 34.09 -2.69 15.25
N LYS A 61 33.82 -1.54 15.87
CA LYS A 61 32.71 -1.33 16.79
C LYS A 61 31.48 -1.86 16.09
N ALA A 62 30.98 -3.01 16.55
CA ALA A 62 29.81 -3.67 15.99
C ALA A 62 28.69 -2.64 15.90
N GLU A 63 28.42 -2.21 14.66
CA GLU A 63 27.20 -1.52 14.32
C GLU A 63 26.09 -2.42 14.83
N LYS A 64 25.34 -1.90 15.81
CA LYS A 64 24.27 -2.65 16.46
C LYS A 64 23.32 -3.06 15.34
N ALA A 65 23.37 -4.33 14.97
CA ALA A 65 22.49 -4.90 13.96
C ALA A 65 21.07 -4.42 14.30
N PRO A 66 20.31 -3.89 13.31
CA PRO A 66 18.95 -3.46 13.56
C PRO A 66 18.25 -4.60 14.28
N ALA A 67 17.75 -4.31 15.49
CA ALA A 67 17.14 -5.31 16.34
C ALA A 67 16.14 -6.12 15.49
N ALA A 68 16.32 -7.43 15.45
CA ALA A 68 15.46 -8.33 14.68
C ALA A 68 14.01 -8.05 15.11
N ARG A 69 13.27 -7.33 14.26
CA ARG A 69 11.85 -7.04 14.50
C ARG A 69 11.15 -8.39 14.44
N LYS A 70 10.34 -8.70 15.46
CA LYS A 70 9.54 -9.92 15.45
C LYS A 70 8.67 -9.93 14.18
N PRO A 71 8.59 -11.05 13.44
CA PRO A 71 7.69 -11.16 12.31
C PRO A 71 6.27 -10.81 12.76
N LEU A 72 5.64 -9.83 12.11
CA LEU A 72 4.24 -9.51 12.38
C LEU A 72 3.34 -10.69 11.97
N LYS A 73 2.33 -10.99 12.78
CA LYS A 73 1.29 -11.95 12.40
C LYS A 73 0.48 -11.35 11.26
N ILE A 74 0.55 -11.96 10.08
CA ILE A 74 -0.21 -11.53 8.90
C ILE A 74 -1.41 -12.45 8.74
N SER A 75 -2.60 -11.89 8.91
CA SER A 75 -3.86 -12.53 8.55
C SER A 75 -4.76 -11.46 7.94
N SER A 76 -5.10 -11.61 6.66
CA SER A 76 -5.97 -10.67 5.95
C SER A 76 -6.95 -11.46 5.09
N LYS A 77 -8.25 -11.16 5.21
CA LYS A 77 -9.32 -11.80 4.42
C LYS A 77 -10.17 -10.77 3.69
N GLY A 78 -10.48 -11.07 2.43
CA GLY A 78 -11.11 -10.14 1.51
C GLY A 78 -12.08 -10.78 0.58
N LYS A 79 -13.06 -9.96 0.17
CA LYS A 79 -13.99 -10.30 -0.90
C LYS A 79 -14.15 -9.07 -1.80
N VAL A 80 -14.02 -9.27 -3.09
CA VAL A 80 -14.17 -8.21 -4.08
C VAL A 80 -15.00 -8.69 -5.25
N ARG A 81 -15.94 -7.86 -5.68
CA ARG A 81 -16.71 -8.07 -6.91
C ARG A 81 -15.92 -7.44 -8.05
N LEU A 82 -15.53 -8.25 -9.02
CA LEU A 82 -14.80 -7.85 -10.21
C LEU A 82 -15.73 -7.84 -11.42
N LYS A 83 -15.63 -6.79 -12.23
CA LYS A 83 -16.20 -6.77 -13.59
C LYS A 83 -15.32 -7.61 -14.54
N PRO A 84 -15.82 -7.95 -15.74
CA PRO A 84 -15.01 -8.62 -16.75
C PRO A 84 -13.68 -7.91 -17.02
N GLY A 85 -12.58 -8.64 -16.92
CA GLY A 85 -11.22 -8.12 -17.16
C GLY A 85 -10.62 -7.29 -16.03
N GLU A 86 -11.33 -7.09 -14.92
CA GLU A 86 -10.76 -6.47 -13.72
C GLU A 86 -9.91 -7.47 -12.93
N SER A 87 -8.95 -6.92 -12.20
CA SER A 87 -8.12 -7.66 -11.26
C SER A 87 -8.43 -7.22 -9.83
N ALA A 88 -8.20 -8.10 -8.87
CA ALA A 88 -8.12 -7.71 -7.48
C ALA A 88 -6.69 -7.35 -7.11
N VAL A 89 -6.52 -6.30 -6.32
CA VAL A 89 -5.24 -5.97 -5.70
C VAL A 89 -5.38 -6.22 -4.20
N LEU A 90 -4.44 -7.00 -3.68
CA LEU A 90 -4.19 -7.18 -2.26
C LEU A 90 -2.86 -6.52 -1.95
N GLY A 91 -2.89 -5.48 -1.14
CA GLY A 91 -1.72 -4.67 -0.84
C GLY A 91 -1.13 -4.94 0.54
N TYR A 92 0.13 -4.58 0.64
CA TYR A 92 0.76 -4.04 1.85
C TYR A 92 0.84 -4.97 3.06
N TRP A 93 1.56 -6.09 2.90
CA TRP A 93 2.01 -6.89 4.03
C TRP A 93 3.53 -6.90 4.15
N GLU A 94 4.06 -6.85 5.37
CA GLU A 94 5.51 -6.85 5.58
C GLU A 94 6.08 -8.26 5.38
N ILE A 95 6.78 -8.48 4.26
CA ILE A 95 7.49 -9.74 3.97
C ILE A 95 8.71 -9.85 4.89
N ALA A 96 9.45 -8.76 5.03
CA ALA A 96 10.61 -8.58 5.91
C ALA A 96 10.75 -7.09 6.28
N PRO A 97 11.55 -6.73 7.30
CA PRO A 97 11.80 -5.33 7.65
C PRO A 97 12.17 -4.46 6.45
N GLY A 98 11.29 -3.50 6.11
CA GLY A 98 11.46 -2.55 5.00
C GLY A 98 11.07 -3.09 3.62
N MET A 99 10.45 -4.27 3.56
CA MET A 99 10.10 -5.00 2.34
C MET A 99 8.61 -5.39 2.39
N ASN A 100 7.80 -4.77 1.55
CA ASN A 100 6.35 -4.95 1.49
C ASN A 100 5.96 -5.87 0.33
N GLY A 101 4.96 -6.70 0.54
CA GLY A 101 4.37 -7.56 -0.47
C GLY A 101 3.10 -6.97 -1.06
N MET A 102 2.86 -7.29 -2.32
CA MET A 102 1.62 -6.99 -3.03
C MET A 102 1.25 -8.18 -3.94
N ALA A 103 -0.04 -8.47 -4.05
CA ALA A 103 -0.58 -9.47 -4.96
C ALA A 103 -1.62 -8.83 -5.87
N ILE A 104 -1.54 -9.12 -7.16
CA ILE A 104 -2.58 -8.76 -8.13
C ILE A 104 -3.14 -10.05 -8.71
N VAL A 105 -4.44 -10.29 -8.55
CA VAL A 105 -5.10 -11.52 -8.97
C VAL A 105 -6.07 -11.23 -10.09
N THR A 106 -5.86 -11.85 -11.25
CA THR A 106 -6.74 -11.77 -12.41
C THR A 106 -7.42 -13.11 -12.64
N PRO A 107 -8.75 -13.21 -12.44
CA PRO A 107 -9.53 -14.36 -12.85
C PRO A 107 -9.95 -14.27 -14.33
N GLU A 108 -9.91 -15.40 -15.02
CA GLU A 108 -10.37 -15.56 -16.39
C GLU A 108 -11.07 -16.90 -16.55
N THR A 109 -12.13 -16.97 -17.36
CA THR A 109 -12.82 -18.23 -17.67
C THR A 109 -12.09 -18.92 -18.81
N THR A 110 -11.70 -20.18 -18.62
CA THR A 110 -11.10 -20.98 -19.69
C THR A 110 -12.18 -21.49 -20.65
N PRO A 111 -11.82 -21.89 -21.89
CA PRO A 111 -12.78 -22.47 -22.85
C PRO A 111 -13.51 -23.70 -22.29
N GLU A 112 -12.90 -24.43 -21.36
CA GLU A 112 -13.44 -25.63 -20.72
C GLU A 112 -14.36 -25.31 -19.53
N GLY A 113 -14.61 -24.02 -19.23
CA GLY A 113 -15.48 -23.58 -18.15
C GLY A 113 -14.83 -23.55 -16.76
N HIS A 114 -13.51 -23.68 -16.67
CA HIS A 114 -12.77 -23.49 -15.42
C HIS A 114 -12.51 -22.00 -15.17
N VAL A 115 -12.20 -21.64 -13.93
CA VAL A 115 -11.69 -20.32 -13.58
C VAL A 115 -10.18 -20.40 -13.41
N LYS A 116 -9.45 -19.72 -14.28
CA LYS A 116 -8.00 -19.55 -14.23
C LYS A 116 -7.68 -18.27 -13.48
N MET A 117 -7.01 -18.39 -12.35
CA MET A 117 -6.54 -17.27 -11.53
C MET A 117 -5.04 -17.10 -11.72
N THR A 118 -4.64 -15.93 -12.23
CA THR A 118 -3.23 -15.53 -12.37
C THR A 118 -2.89 -14.56 -11.25
N ALA A 119 -1.98 -14.93 -10.36
CA ALA A 119 -1.53 -14.07 -9.26
C ALA A 119 -0.14 -13.52 -9.59
N ARG A 120 0.02 -12.20 -9.67
CA ARG A 120 1.30 -11.51 -9.78
C ARG A 120 1.73 -11.12 -8.38
N LEU A 121 2.84 -11.68 -7.91
CA LEU A 121 3.39 -11.41 -6.59
C LEU A 121 4.56 -10.45 -6.74
N LEU A 122 4.51 -9.35 -5.99
CA LEU A 122 5.48 -8.28 -6.06
C LEU A 122 6.06 -7.99 -4.68
N HIS A 123 7.28 -7.50 -4.71
CA HIS A 123 7.98 -6.92 -3.59
C HIS A 123 8.18 -5.41 -3.85
N LEU A 124 7.86 -4.59 -2.86
CA LEU A 124 8.04 -3.14 -2.84
C LEU A 124 8.84 -2.73 -1.59
N SER A 125 10.02 -2.15 -1.76
CA SER A 125 10.75 -1.56 -0.63
C SER A 125 10.01 -0.36 -0.04
N ASP A 126 10.24 -0.04 1.23
CA ASP A 126 9.65 1.16 1.87
C ASP A 126 9.95 2.45 1.08
N ALA A 127 11.16 2.55 0.52
CA ALA A 127 11.55 3.66 -0.34
C ALA A 127 10.71 3.69 -1.63
N ALA A 128 10.50 2.54 -2.28
CA ALA A 128 9.65 2.44 -3.46
C ALA A 128 8.20 2.83 -3.15
N VAL A 129 7.68 2.48 -1.98
CA VAL A 129 6.35 2.90 -1.53
C VAL A 129 6.29 4.40 -1.26
N SER A 130 7.33 4.97 -0.65
CA SER A 130 7.36 6.39 -0.30
C SER A 130 7.65 7.31 -1.51
N ASP A 131 8.45 6.83 -2.48
CA ASP A 131 8.84 7.58 -3.69
C ASP A 131 7.88 7.35 -4.85
N ALA A 132 7.29 6.15 -4.96
CA ALA A 132 6.16 6.00 -5.85
C ALA A 132 5.12 7.02 -5.41
N GLN A 133 4.40 7.59 -6.37
CA GLN A 133 3.09 8.17 -6.15
C GLN A 133 2.10 7.09 -5.70
N ALA A 134 2.49 6.18 -4.81
CA ALA A 134 1.76 5.04 -4.31
C ALA A 134 0.37 5.47 -3.84
N HIS A 135 0.26 6.61 -3.14
CA HIS A 135 -1.02 7.20 -2.76
C HIS A 135 -1.90 7.63 -3.96
N ASP A 136 -1.32 8.06 -5.10
CA ASP A 136 -2.09 8.40 -6.31
C ASP A 136 -2.39 7.18 -7.19
N LEU A 137 -1.46 6.21 -7.22
CA LEU A 137 -1.56 4.97 -7.99
C LEU A 137 -2.54 3.99 -7.36
N LEU A 138 -2.60 3.97 -6.02
CA LEU A 138 -3.30 2.99 -5.21
C LEU A 138 -4.01 3.65 -4.00
N PRO A 139 -4.81 4.72 -4.19
CA PRO A 139 -5.38 5.52 -3.10
C PRO A 139 -6.20 4.71 -2.09
N ASP A 140 -6.81 3.62 -2.52
CA ASP A 140 -7.71 2.79 -1.71
C ASP A 140 -7.04 1.54 -1.11
N LEU A 141 -5.75 1.31 -1.36
CA LEU A 141 -5.01 0.11 -0.90
C LEU A 141 -4.22 0.31 0.40
N PHE A 142 -4.09 1.56 0.88
CA PHE A 142 -3.35 1.88 2.12
C PHE A 142 -4.19 1.76 3.38
N ASP A 143 -5.50 1.57 3.24
CA ASP A 143 -6.29 0.99 4.32
C ASP A 143 -5.99 -0.51 4.31
N PHE A 144 -5.20 -0.96 5.29
CA PHE A 144 -4.69 -2.33 5.47
C PHE A 144 -5.75 -3.45 5.45
N GLU A 145 -7.03 -3.10 5.35
CA GLU A 145 -8.19 -3.99 5.30
C GLU A 145 -8.86 -4.05 3.91
N ASN A 146 -8.47 -3.18 2.96
CA ASN A 146 -9.19 -2.99 1.71
C ASN A 146 -8.57 -3.73 0.53
N TYR A 147 -9.40 -4.59 -0.03
CA TYR A 147 -9.21 -5.25 -1.32
C TYR A 147 -9.86 -4.35 -2.35
N SER A 148 -9.14 -4.05 -3.43
CA SER A 148 -9.67 -3.17 -4.47
C SER A 148 -9.71 -3.85 -5.82
N ALA A 149 -10.76 -3.54 -6.58
CA ALA A 149 -10.85 -3.90 -7.99
C ALA A 149 -10.08 -2.86 -8.81
N ILE A 150 -9.23 -3.33 -9.71
CA ILE A 150 -8.50 -2.48 -10.65
C ILE A 150 -8.85 -2.86 -12.09
N GLY A 151 -9.25 -1.84 -12.86
CA GLY A 151 -9.53 -1.98 -14.28
C GLY A 151 -8.25 -2.25 -15.11
N PRO A 152 -8.40 -2.80 -16.33
CA PRO A 152 -7.26 -3.22 -17.16
C PRO A 152 -6.35 -2.05 -17.59
N GLU A 153 -6.91 -0.86 -17.83
CA GLU A 153 -6.13 0.34 -18.19
C GLU A 153 -5.27 0.81 -17.01
N ARG A 154 -5.90 1.01 -15.85
CA ARG A 154 -5.20 1.42 -14.62
C ARG A 154 -4.20 0.35 -14.15
N LEU A 155 -4.51 -0.93 -14.37
CA LEU A 155 -3.56 -2.01 -14.11
C LEU A 155 -2.33 -1.90 -15.02
N ARG A 156 -2.51 -1.59 -16.30
CA ARG A 156 -1.39 -1.39 -17.23
C ARG A 156 -0.53 -0.20 -16.80
N GLU A 157 -1.15 0.91 -16.42
CA GLU A 157 -0.45 2.08 -15.87
C GLU A 157 0.34 1.74 -14.60
N LEU A 158 -0.30 1.02 -13.66
CA LEU A 158 0.36 0.52 -12.45
C LEU A 158 1.57 -0.36 -12.80
N GLN A 159 1.42 -1.30 -13.73
CA GLN A 159 2.50 -2.18 -14.16
C GLN A 159 3.65 -1.39 -14.78
N SER A 160 3.36 -0.42 -15.65
CA SER A 160 4.39 0.44 -16.24
C SER A 160 5.07 1.31 -15.18
N SER A 161 4.33 1.81 -14.19
CA SER A 161 4.91 2.56 -13.08
C SER A 161 5.85 1.69 -12.23
N LEU A 162 5.41 0.49 -11.86
CA LEU A 162 6.19 -0.46 -11.08
C LEU A 162 7.49 -0.87 -11.80
N GLN A 163 7.45 -1.08 -13.11
CA GLN A 163 8.64 -1.40 -13.91
C GLN A 163 9.71 -0.30 -13.92
N ASN A 164 9.30 0.95 -13.75
CA ASN A 164 10.19 2.10 -13.73
C ASN A 164 10.58 2.54 -12.31
N THR A 165 10.02 1.90 -11.29
CA THR A 165 10.23 2.29 -9.88
C THR A 165 11.37 1.48 -9.28
N ARG A 166 12.40 2.17 -8.77
CA ARG A 166 13.50 1.51 -8.07
C ARG A 166 12.98 0.86 -6.77
N GLY A 167 13.32 -0.41 -6.57
CA GLY A 167 12.91 -1.17 -5.38
C GLY A 167 11.49 -1.74 -5.48
N ALA A 168 10.91 -1.77 -6.68
CA ALA A 168 9.72 -2.57 -7.00
C ALA A 168 10.14 -3.74 -7.91
N ASP A 169 9.98 -4.97 -7.43
CA ASP A 169 10.39 -6.18 -8.13
C ASP A 169 9.22 -7.18 -8.22
N MET A 170 9.02 -7.78 -9.39
CA MET A 170 8.09 -8.91 -9.52
C MET A 170 8.79 -10.20 -9.07
N LEU A 171 8.22 -10.87 -8.07
CA LEU A 171 8.77 -12.10 -7.51
C LEU A 171 8.36 -13.32 -8.32
N SER A 172 7.08 -13.43 -8.66
CA SER A 172 6.54 -14.57 -9.38
C SER A 172 5.16 -14.28 -9.98
N MET A 173 4.72 -15.15 -10.89
CA MET A 173 3.40 -15.09 -11.51
C MET A 173 2.73 -16.47 -11.61
N PRO A 174 2.45 -17.14 -10.47
CA PRO A 174 1.74 -18.41 -10.48
C PRO A 174 0.35 -18.29 -11.10
N THR A 175 -0.05 -19.35 -11.80
CA THR A 175 -1.38 -19.49 -12.40
C THR A 175 -1.98 -20.81 -11.97
N VAL A 176 -3.26 -20.79 -11.59
CA VAL A 176 -4.01 -21.98 -11.17
C VAL A 176 -5.37 -21.99 -11.85
N ALA A 177 -5.80 -23.15 -12.35
CA ALA A 177 -7.13 -23.33 -12.93
C ALA A 177 -7.96 -24.27 -12.06
N THR A 178 -9.18 -23.87 -11.72
CA THR A 178 -10.05 -24.58 -10.78
C THR A 178 -11.47 -24.61 -11.28
N ARG A 179 -12.30 -25.45 -10.68
CA ARG A 179 -13.75 -25.31 -10.87
C ARG A 179 -14.22 -23.98 -10.24
N PRO A 180 -15.29 -23.36 -10.76
CA PRO A 180 -15.96 -22.24 -10.11
C PRO A 180 -16.21 -22.51 -8.62
N GLY A 181 -15.90 -21.52 -7.78
CA GLY A 181 -16.14 -21.60 -6.33
C GLY A 181 -15.22 -22.56 -5.57
N GLN A 182 -14.27 -23.22 -6.23
CA GLN A 182 -13.29 -24.06 -5.55
C GLN A 182 -12.16 -23.19 -4.99
N GLN A 183 -11.89 -23.35 -3.69
CA GLN A 183 -10.76 -22.69 -3.06
C GLN A 183 -9.44 -23.41 -3.39
N VAL A 184 -8.41 -22.62 -3.65
CA VAL A 184 -7.02 -23.07 -3.82
C VAL A 184 -6.08 -22.17 -3.04
N SER A 185 -4.86 -22.65 -2.82
CA SER A 185 -3.86 -21.93 -2.06
C SER A 185 -2.54 -21.85 -2.83
N ILE A 186 -1.93 -20.67 -2.83
CA ILE A 186 -0.60 -20.43 -3.37
C ILE A 186 0.34 -20.20 -2.19
N SER A 187 1.31 -21.09 -2.01
CA SER A 187 2.36 -20.93 -1.01
C SER A 187 3.45 -20.00 -1.52
N ILE A 188 3.80 -19.01 -0.71
CA ILE A 188 4.76 -17.93 -0.94
C ILE A 188 5.80 -18.05 0.17
N GLY A 189 6.89 -18.78 -0.07
CA GLY A 189 7.91 -19.05 0.94
C GLY A 189 9.31 -18.65 0.48
N ASN A 190 10.15 -18.29 1.44
CA ASN A 190 11.60 -18.36 1.34
C ASN A 190 12.05 -19.64 2.07
N SER A 191 13.18 -20.25 1.70
CA SER A 191 13.67 -21.52 2.24
C SER A 191 13.88 -21.54 3.77
N ASN A 192 13.83 -20.37 4.41
CA ASN A 192 14.11 -20.20 5.83
C ASN A 192 12.82 -19.75 6.55
N GLU A 193 12.03 -20.75 6.95
CA GLU A 193 11.16 -20.81 8.13
C GLU A 193 9.83 -20.04 8.18
N THR A 194 9.47 -19.14 7.25
CA THR A 194 8.09 -18.59 7.21
C THR A 194 7.48 -18.68 5.83
N THR A 195 6.39 -19.46 5.72
CA THR A 195 5.61 -19.59 4.49
C THR A 195 4.36 -18.73 4.59
N LEU A 196 4.20 -17.78 3.69
CA LEU A 196 2.95 -17.08 3.47
C LEU A 196 2.07 -17.93 2.55
N SER A 197 0.77 -17.92 2.79
CA SER A 197 -0.20 -18.65 1.99
C SER A 197 -1.26 -17.68 1.50
N LEU A 198 -1.49 -17.65 0.19
CA LEU A 198 -2.54 -16.88 -0.46
C LEU A 198 -3.64 -17.82 -0.94
N GLY A 199 -4.73 -17.90 -0.18
CA GLY A 199 -5.96 -18.56 -0.54
C GLY A 199 -6.75 -17.75 -1.57
N LEU A 200 -7.19 -18.40 -2.64
CA LEU A 200 -7.96 -17.82 -3.74
C LEU A 200 -9.21 -18.66 -3.99
N GLN A 201 -10.35 -17.99 -4.20
CA GLN A 201 -11.60 -18.62 -4.62
C GLN A 201 -12.35 -17.63 -5.52
N ALA A 202 -12.75 -18.06 -6.71
CA ALA A 202 -13.45 -17.21 -7.67
C ALA A 202 -14.74 -17.87 -8.16
N ASP A 203 -15.84 -17.12 -8.06
CA ASP A 203 -17.17 -17.51 -8.52
C ASP A 203 -17.62 -16.59 -9.66
N PRO A 204 -17.86 -17.11 -10.88
CA PRO A 204 -18.37 -16.31 -11.99
C PRO A 204 -19.75 -15.72 -11.68
N VAL A 205 -19.97 -14.47 -12.08
CA VAL A 205 -21.25 -13.77 -11.89
C VAL A 205 -22.06 -13.82 -13.19
N ALA A 206 -23.27 -14.38 -13.14
CA ALA A 206 -24.08 -14.68 -14.31
C ALA A 206 -24.64 -13.44 -15.04
N GLU A 207 -25.07 -12.39 -14.34
CA GLU A 207 -25.85 -11.29 -14.94
C GLU A 207 -25.02 -10.27 -15.73
N TYR A 208 -23.76 -10.03 -15.33
CA TYR A 208 -22.94 -8.94 -15.89
C TYR A 208 -21.56 -9.40 -16.36
N GLY A 209 -21.30 -10.72 -16.28
CA GLY A 209 -19.95 -11.26 -16.33
C GLY A 209 -19.10 -10.81 -15.13
N GLY A 210 -17.87 -11.30 -15.05
CA GLY A 210 -16.96 -11.00 -13.93
C GLY A 210 -17.03 -12.05 -12.82
N TYR A 211 -16.54 -11.71 -11.63
CA TYR A 211 -16.26 -12.68 -10.57
C TYR A 211 -16.51 -12.10 -9.18
N ASP A 212 -17.05 -12.91 -8.27
CA ASP A 212 -16.84 -12.74 -6.83
C ASP A 212 -15.52 -13.42 -6.47
N LEU A 213 -14.51 -12.64 -6.10
CA LEU A 213 -13.20 -13.16 -5.70
C LEU A 213 -13.03 -13.05 -4.19
N SER A 214 -12.74 -14.17 -3.54
CA SER A 214 -12.31 -14.23 -2.14
C SER A 214 -10.81 -14.45 -2.05
N LEU A 215 -10.17 -13.72 -1.14
CA LEU A 215 -8.73 -13.68 -0.92
C LEU A 215 -8.45 -13.91 0.58
N ASP A 216 -7.51 -14.80 0.91
CA ASP A 216 -7.12 -15.10 2.30
C ASP A 216 -5.60 -15.19 2.39
N LEU A 217 -4.95 -14.18 2.96
CA LEU A 217 -3.50 -14.17 3.18
C LEU A 217 -3.18 -14.53 4.62
N GLN A 218 -2.38 -15.57 4.81
CA GLN A 218 -1.98 -16.04 6.14
C GLN A 218 -0.49 -16.33 6.19
N ARG A 219 0.18 -15.90 7.26
CA ARG A 219 1.52 -16.38 7.62
C ARG A 219 1.38 -17.68 8.43
N GLN A 220 1.96 -18.76 7.93
CA GLN A 220 2.09 -20.01 8.68
C GLN A 220 3.28 -19.88 9.65
N GLU A 221 3.01 -20.13 10.93
CA GLU A 221 3.99 -20.20 12.03
C GLU A 221 4.52 -21.62 12.22
#